data_AF-A0A821RQC1-F1
#
_entry.id   AF-A0A821RQC1-F1
#
_cell.length_a   1.000
_cell.length_b   1.000
_cell.length_c   1.000
_cell.angle_alpha   90.00
_cell.angle_beta   90.00
_cell.angle_gamma   90.00
#
_symmetry.space_group_name_H-M   'P 1'
#
loop_
_entity.id
_entity.type
_entity.pdbx_description
1 polymer ?
#
loop_
_entity_poly.entity_id
_entity_poly.type
_entity_poly.pdbx_seq_one_letter_code
_entity_poly.pdbx_strand_id
1 'polypeptide(L)'
;IIRNQERYKQRYDINRVDPSYNIGDLVLVKTLNIRHKFDIRYEGPFRITKQLTQKTFIIQHVKKSTLHRQVTTDVLLPIFERIY
;
A
#
# COMPACT_ATOMS: atom_id res chain seq x y z
N ILE A 1 -11.40 27.01 -12.87
CA ILE A 1 -10.35 26.15 -12.27
C ILE A 1 -10.94 25.29 -11.14
N ILE A 2 -11.56 25.89 -10.12
CA ILE A 2 -12.15 25.18 -8.95
C ILE A 2 -13.17 24.10 -9.34
N ARG A 3 -14.18 24.44 -10.18
CA ARG A 3 -15.19 23.46 -10.65
C ARG A 3 -14.61 22.24 -11.35
N ASN A 4 -13.50 22.41 -12.08
CA ASN A 4 -12.86 21.29 -12.77
C ASN A 4 -12.11 20.39 -11.77
N GLN A 5 -11.43 20.98 -10.77
CA GLN A 5 -10.76 20.23 -9.71
C GLN A 5 -11.75 19.40 -8.88
N GLU A 6 -12.91 19.98 -8.54
CA GLU A 6 -13.99 19.28 -7.86
C GLU A 6 -14.50 18.09 -8.68
N ARG A 7 -14.75 18.29 -9.98
CA ARG A 7 -15.19 17.23 -10.89
C ARG A 7 -14.16 16.10 -11.03
N TYR A 8 -12.87 16.42 -11.07
CA TYR A 8 -11.81 15.41 -11.14
C TYR A 8 -11.69 14.62 -9.84
N LYS A 9 -11.77 15.30 -8.68
CA LYS A 9 -11.79 14.63 -7.38
C LYS A 9 -13.00 13.70 -7.24
N GLN A 10 -14.19 14.17 -7.57
CA GLN A 10 -15.40 13.35 -7.55
C GLN A 10 -15.24 12.09 -8.41
N ARG A 11 -14.74 12.23 -9.65
CA ARG A 11 -14.46 11.08 -10.52
C ARG A 11 -13.46 10.09 -9.94
N TYR A 12 -12.42 10.60 -9.28
CA TYR A 12 -11.43 9.76 -8.61
C TYR A 12 -12.01 9.01 -7.41
N ASP A 13 -12.84 9.69 -6.61
CA ASP A 13 -13.42 9.14 -5.39
C ASP A 13 -14.58 8.16 -5.67
N ILE A 14 -15.28 8.26 -6.81
CA ILE A 14 -16.45 7.40 -7.15
C ILE A 14 -16.13 5.89 -7.06
N ASN A 15 -14.94 5.47 -7.49
CA ASN A 15 -14.54 4.05 -7.50
C ASN A 15 -13.50 3.74 -6.40
N ARG A 16 -13.33 4.64 -5.43
CA ARG A 16 -12.33 4.46 -4.38
C ARG A 16 -12.88 3.51 -3.31
N VAL A 17 -12.37 2.28 -3.32
CA VAL A 17 -12.57 1.32 -2.23
C VAL A 17 -11.35 1.38 -1.33
N ASP A 18 -11.55 1.60 -0.03
CA ASP A 18 -10.46 1.53 0.94
C ASP A 18 -10.00 0.07 1.06
N PRO A 19 -8.73 -0.25 0.75
CA PRO A 19 -8.24 -1.60 0.87
C PRO A 19 -8.18 -1.98 2.35
N SER A 20 -8.88 -3.06 2.71
CA SER A 20 -8.73 -3.70 4.02
C SER A 20 -7.62 -4.74 3.95
N TYR A 21 -6.87 -4.92 5.03
CA TYR A 21 -5.81 -5.92 5.11
C TYR A 21 -5.94 -6.72 6.40
N ASN A 22 -5.61 -8.01 6.32
CA ASN A 22 -5.59 -8.92 7.45
C ASN A 22 -4.16 -9.27 7.86
N ILE A 23 -4.01 -9.71 9.12
CA ILE A 23 -2.74 -10.27 9.61
C ILE A 23 -2.43 -11.55 8.81
N GLY A 24 -1.20 -11.64 8.29
CA GLY A 24 -0.75 -12.74 7.45
C GLY A 24 -0.79 -12.45 5.94
N ASP A 25 -1.49 -11.40 5.51
CA ASP A 25 -1.56 -11.03 4.10
C ASP A 25 -0.18 -10.65 3.54
N LEU A 26 0.04 -11.00 2.28
CA LEU A 26 1.25 -10.65 1.54
C LEU A 26 1.06 -9.35 0.76
N VAL A 27 1.97 -8.41 0.99
CA VAL A 27 1.90 -7.05 0.48
C VAL A 27 3.24 -6.57 -0.06
N LEU A 28 3.18 -5.62 -0.98
CA LEU A 28 4.30 -4.80 -1.46
C LEU A 28 4.23 -3.42 -0.82
N VAL A 29 5.39 -2.77 -0.73
CA VAL A 29 5.54 -1.43 -0.16
C VAL A 29 6.07 -0.49 -1.22
N LYS A 30 5.42 0.66 -1.40
CA LYS A 30 5.88 1.70 -2.32
C LYS A 30 7.23 2.28 -1.88
N THR A 31 8.16 2.41 -2.82
CA THR A 31 9.44 3.08 -2.59
C THR A 31 9.23 4.59 -2.56
N LEU A 32 9.81 5.26 -1.55
CA LEU A 32 9.67 6.72 -1.38
C LEU A 32 10.76 7.50 -2.13
N ASN A 33 11.92 6.89 -2.39
CA ASN A 33 13.10 7.55 -2.96
C ASN A 33 13.34 7.13 -4.41
N ILE A 34 12.38 7.39 -5.30
CA ILE A 34 12.51 7.13 -6.73
C ILE A 34 13.38 8.24 -7.35
N ARG A 35 14.55 7.89 -7.91
CA ARG A 35 15.48 8.85 -8.52
C ARG A 35 15.39 8.85 -10.05
N HIS A 36 15.09 7.69 -10.65
CA HIS A 36 15.00 7.51 -12.09
C HIS A 36 13.67 6.90 -12.52
N LYS A 37 13.29 7.14 -13.78
CA LYS A 37 12.03 6.64 -14.37
C LYS A 37 11.89 5.12 -14.30
N PHE A 38 13.02 4.41 -14.33
CA PHE A 38 13.10 2.94 -14.35
C PHE A 38 13.43 2.33 -12.98
N ASP A 39 13.46 3.13 -11.91
CA ASP A 39 13.65 2.61 -10.57
C ASP A 39 12.45 1.76 -10.13
N ILE A 40 12.74 0.77 -9.28
CA ILE A 40 11.74 -0.11 -8.70
C ILE A 40 10.77 0.72 -7.86
N ARG A 41 9.48 0.68 -8.21
CA ARG A 41 8.42 1.43 -7.53
C ARG A 41 7.91 0.76 -6.25
N TYR A 42 8.11 -0.55 -6.14
CA TYR A 42 7.55 -1.37 -5.07
C TYR A 42 8.57 -2.40 -4.59
N GLU A 43 8.77 -2.47 -3.27
CA GLU A 43 9.62 -3.44 -2.60
C GLU A 43 8.77 -4.55 -1.96
N GLY A 44 9.31 -5.77 -1.90
CA GLY A 44 8.66 -6.90 -1.24
C GLY A 44 9.11 -8.25 -1.79
N PRO A 45 8.47 -9.35 -1.36
CA PRO A 45 7.22 -9.43 -0.60
C PRO A 45 7.38 -9.23 0.92
N PHE A 46 6.42 -8.56 1.53
CA PHE A 46 6.27 -8.43 2.97
C PHE A 46 5.00 -9.14 3.44
N ARG A 47 4.99 -9.59 4.69
CA ARG A 47 3.83 -10.14 5.39
C ARG A 47 3.38 -9.18 6.49
N ILE A 48 2.08 -8.94 6.62
CA ILE A 48 1.53 -8.18 7.73
C ILE A 48 1.62 -9.01 9.00
N THR A 49 2.33 -8.51 10.01
CA THR A 49 2.53 -9.22 11.29
C THR A 49 1.64 -8.67 12.38
N LYS A 50 1.41 -7.36 12.40
CA LYS A 50 0.58 -6.70 13.42
C LYS A 50 -0.14 -5.50 12.84
N GLN A 51 -1.39 -5.31 13.24
CA GLN A 51 -2.13 -4.09 13.01
C GLN A 51 -2.00 -3.18 14.25
N LEU A 52 -1.58 -1.93 14.05
CA LEU A 52 -1.46 -0.93 15.12
C LEU A 52 -2.71 -0.06 15.20
N THR A 53 -3.22 0.39 14.05
CA THR A 53 -4.48 1.12 13.93
C THR A 53 -5.24 0.62 12.69
N GLN A 54 -6.41 1.20 12.40
CA GLN A 54 -7.17 0.87 11.20
C GLN A 54 -6.36 1.07 9.90
N LYS A 55 -5.40 2.01 9.87
CA LYS A 55 -4.61 2.35 8.68
C LYS A 55 -3.11 2.06 8.80
N THR A 56 -2.62 1.64 9.97
CA THR A 56 -1.18 1.43 10.20
C THR A 56 -0.88 -0.02 10.57
N PHE A 57 0.15 -0.56 9.93
CA PHE A 57 0.55 -1.96 10.03
C PHE A 57 2.05 -2.07 10.26
N ILE A 58 2.45 -3.10 11.00
CA ILE A 58 3.82 -3.59 11.03
C ILE A 58 3.90 -4.75 10.04
N ILE A 59 4.89 -4.68 9.17
CA ILE A 59 5.14 -5.65 8.13
C ILE A 59 6.56 -6.22 8.27
N GLN A 60 6.75 -7.46 7.84
CA GLN A 60 8.03 -8.16 7.88
C GLN A 60 8.35 -8.78 6.53
N HIS A 61 9.59 -8.64 6.06
CA HIS A 61 9.99 -9.18 4.78
C HIS A 61 10.04 -10.71 4.83
N VAL A 62 9.42 -11.39 3.85
CA VAL A 62 9.23 -12.86 3.88
C VAL A 62 10.57 -13.61 3.94
N LYS A 63 11.59 -13.13 3.23
CA LYS A 63 12.92 -13.76 3.20
C LYS A 63 13.92 -13.21 4.23
N LYS A 64 13.67 -12.01 4.77
CA LYS A 64 14.64 -11.27 5.59
C LYS A 64 13.97 -10.93 6.91
N SER A 65 14.06 -11.84 7.87
CA SER A 65 13.35 -11.74 9.15
C SER A 65 13.68 -10.48 9.95
N THR A 66 14.88 -9.93 9.79
CA THR A 66 15.31 -8.68 10.45
C THR A 66 14.68 -7.43 9.84
N LEU A 67 14.24 -7.49 8.58
CA LEU A 67 13.68 -6.35 7.87
C LEU A 67 12.18 -6.24 8.17
N HIS A 68 11.86 -5.36 9.11
CA HIS A 68 10.50 -4.99 9.46
C HIS A 68 10.31 -3.48 9.26
N ARG A 69 9.08 -3.07 8.95
CA ARG A 69 8.72 -1.67 8.76
C ARG A 69 7.34 -1.41 9.34
N GLN A 70 7.13 -0.19 9.82
CA GLN A 70 5.81 0.34 10.11
C GLN A 70 5.36 1.18 8.92
N VAL A 71 4.18 0.89 8.38
CA VAL A 71 3.67 1.50 7.16
C VAL A 71 2.18 1.80 7.27
N THR A 72 1.72 2.74 6.44
CA THR A 72 0.30 3.07 6.27
C THR A 72 -0.32 2.33 5.08
N THR A 73 -1.64 2.26 5.04
CA THR A 73 -2.40 1.68 3.91
C THR A 73 -2.05 2.31 2.56
N ASP A 74 -1.75 3.60 2.51
CA ASP A 74 -1.53 4.34 1.26
C ASP A 74 -0.25 3.94 0.52
N VAL A 75 0.69 3.31 1.23
CA VAL A 75 1.95 2.80 0.67
C VAL A 75 1.95 1.29 0.49
N LEU A 76 0.86 0.62 0.86
CA LEU A 76 0.70 -0.83 0.75
C LEU A 76 -0.06 -1.21 -0.51
N LEU A 77 0.35 -2.32 -1.12
CA LEU A 77 -0.33 -2.96 -2.24
C LEU A 77 -0.45 -4.46 -1.99
N PRO A 78 -1.63 -5.07 -2.18
CA PRO A 78 -1.76 -6.53 -2.09
C PRO A 78 -1.03 -7.20 -3.27
N ILE A 79 -0.43 -8.38 -3.03
CA ILE A 79 0.24 -9.16 -4.09
C ILE A 79 -0.75 -9.91 -4.97
N PHE A 80 -1.89 -10.33 -4.41
CA PHE A 80 -2.93 -11.04 -5.14
C PHE A 80 -4.12 -10.13 -5.38
N GLU A 81 -4.74 -10.22 -6.56
CA GLU A 81 -6.07 -9.67 -6.77
C GLU A 81 -7.04 -10.37 -5.82
N ARG A 82 -7.85 -9.60 -5.10
CA ARG A 82 -9.03 -10.16 -4.44
C ARG A 82 -9.96 -10.61 -5.55
N ILE A 83 -10.08 -11.93 -5.74
CA ILE A 83 -11.21 -12.50 -6.45
C ILE A 83 -12.43 -12.17 -5.58
N TYR A 84 -13.23 -11.19 -6.03
CA TYR A 84 -14.50 -10.83 -5.43
C TYR A 84 -15.61 -11.76 -5.95
#